data_AF-A0A351J260-F1
#
_entry.id   AF-A0A351J260-F1
#
_cell.length_a   1.000
_cell.length_b   1.000
_cell.length_c   1.000
_cell.angle_alpha   90.00
_cell.angle_beta   90.00
_cell.angle_gamma   90.00
#
_symmetry.space_group_name_H-M   'P 1'
#
loop_
_entity.id
_entity.type
_entity.pdbx_description
1 polymer ?
#
loop_
_entity_poly.entity_id
_entity_poly.type
_entity_poly.pdbx_seq_one_letter_code
_entity_poly.pdbx_strand_id
1 'polypeptide(L)' 'DIAGEYVEIYNNTFLGNKPPYTMRGVPTSHQYFYFNIVYNPRTAFSENSLKRDNVTIGYNIWNLQAGNTKPTYDLNNGS' A
#
# COMPACT_ATOMS: atom_id res chain seq x y z
N ASP A 1 7.18 7.07 13.80
CA ASP A 1 6.01 6.51 13.11
C ASP A 1 4.82 7.43 13.23
N ILE A 2 3.93 7.42 12.24
CA ILE A 2 2.57 7.93 12.43
C ILE A 2 1.75 6.69 12.84
N ALA A 3 1.44 6.59 14.12
CA ALA A 3 0.53 5.59 14.66
C ALA A 3 -0.69 6.36 15.20
N GLY A 4 -1.56 6.76 14.27
CA GLY A 4 -2.90 7.24 14.64
C GLY A 4 -3.78 6.07 15.07
N GLU A 5 -5.00 6.37 15.50
CA GLU A 5 -6.01 5.33 15.71
C GLU A 5 -6.32 4.61 14.40
N TYR A 6 -6.46 5.36 13.31
CA TYR A 6 -6.67 4.86 11.96
C TYR A 6 -5.95 5.71 10.92
N VAL A 7 -5.69 5.13 9.74
CA VAL A 7 -5.11 5.83 8.58
C VAL A 7 -5.81 5.39 7.31
N GLU A 8 -6.37 6.34 6.58
CA GLU A 8 -7.12 6.07 5.36
C GLU A 8 -6.52 6.83 4.17
N ILE A 9 -6.20 6.10 3.10
CA ILE A 9 -5.50 6.65 1.94
C ILE A 9 -6.21 6.17 0.66
N TYR A 10 -6.93 7.12 0.05
CA TYR A 10 -7.78 6.88 -1.12
C TYR A 10 -7.46 7.83 -2.28
N ASN A 11 -7.52 7.32 -3.51
CA ASN A 11 -7.51 8.14 -4.74
C ASN A 11 -6.26 9.04 -4.91
N ASN A 12 -5.11 8.64 -4.38
CA ASN A 12 -3.87 9.41 -4.50
C ASN A 12 -2.99 8.89 -5.65
N THR A 13 -2.11 9.75 -6.14
CA THR A 13 -1.02 9.38 -7.04
C THR A 13 0.34 9.58 -6.36
N PHE A 14 1.10 8.50 -6.20
CA PHE A 14 2.45 8.50 -5.64
C PHE A 14 3.47 8.46 -6.78
N LEU A 15 4.08 9.61 -7.07
CA LEU A 15 5.06 9.78 -8.16
C LEU A 15 6.52 9.61 -7.72
N GLY A 16 6.76 9.42 -6.42
CA GLY A 16 8.10 9.32 -5.85
C GLY A 16 8.69 7.92 -5.87
N ASN A 17 9.99 7.83 -5.64
CA ASN A 17 10.74 6.57 -5.46
C ASN A 17 10.70 6.04 -4.02
N LYS A 18 9.94 6.71 -3.13
CA LYS A 18 9.77 6.31 -1.73
C LYS A 18 8.47 5.51 -1.57
N PRO A 19 8.42 4.51 -0.66
CA PRO A 19 7.18 3.79 -0.38
C PRO A 19 6.05 4.73 0.03
N PRO A 20 4.81 4.50 -0.45
CA PRO A 20 3.62 5.16 0.04
C PRO A 20 3.48 5.12 1.57
N TYR A 21 2.77 6.10 2.12
CA TYR A 21 2.64 6.27 3.57
C TYR A 21 1.99 5.09 4.29
N THR A 22 1.13 4.32 3.61
CA THR A 22 0.49 3.14 4.19
C THR A 22 1.48 2.09 4.72
N MET A 23 2.75 2.17 4.33
CA MET A 23 3.78 1.20 4.73
C MET A 23 4.61 1.66 5.94
N ARG A 24 4.25 2.79 6.58
CA ARG A 24 4.93 3.33 7.77
C ARG A 24 3.99 3.37 8.97
N GLY A 25 4.45 2.91 10.13
CA GLY A 25 3.62 2.75 11.33
C GLY A 25 2.54 1.66 11.18
N VAL A 26 1.99 1.21 12.31
CA VAL A 26 0.79 0.36 12.35
C VAL A 26 -0.23 1.11 13.20
N PRO A 27 -1.37 1.54 12.63
CA PRO A 27 -2.45 2.12 13.41
C PRO A 27 -3.04 1.12 14.40
N THR A 28 -3.61 1.60 15.49
CA THR A 28 -4.19 0.72 16.53
C THR A 28 -5.48 0.04 16.06
N SER A 29 -6.27 0.67 15.19
CA SER A 29 -7.51 0.14 14.63
C SER A 29 -7.32 -0.41 13.22
N HIS A 30 -7.20 0.46 12.21
CA HIS A 30 -7.16 0.04 10.82
C HIS A 30 -6.36 0.99 9.92
N GLN A 31 -5.96 0.47 8.77
CA GLN A 31 -5.24 1.18 7.74
C GLN A 31 -5.74 0.75 6.37
N TYR A 32 -6.23 1.70 5.59
CA TYR A 32 -6.76 1.45 4.24
C TYR A 32 -5.91 2.13 3.17
N PHE A 33 -5.54 1.36 2.15
CA PHE A 33 -4.85 1.86 0.95
C PHE A 33 -5.55 1.36 -0.31
N TYR A 34 -6.39 2.21 -0.89
CA TYR A 34 -7.32 1.85 -1.97
C TYR A 34 -7.35 2.89 -3.08
N PHE A 35 -7.57 2.44 -4.32
CA PHE A 35 -7.75 3.32 -5.48
C PHE A 35 -6.60 4.29 -5.74
N ASN A 36 -5.39 3.94 -5.29
CA ASN A 36 -4.20 4.76 -5.50
C ASN A 36 -3.42 4.29 -6.74
N ILE A 37 -2.68 5.23 -7.33
CA ILE A 37 -1.70 4.97 -8.39
C ILE A 37 -0.31 5.09 -7.78
N VAL A 38 0.52 4.07 -7.93
CA VAL A 38 1.90 4.04 -7.45
C VAL A 38 2.83 3.89 -8.65
N TYR A 39 3.52 4.98 -8.99
CA TYR A 39 4.34 5.07 -10.20
C TYR A 39 5.50 4.06 -10.18
N ASN A 40 6.22 3.97 -9.06
CA ASN A 40 7.38 3.11 -8.90
C ASN A 40 7.31 2.33 -7.57
N PRO A 41 6.76 1.12 -7.58
CA PRO A 41 6.85 0.19 -6.48
C PRO A 41 8.27 -0.33 -6.49
N ARG A 42 9.04 0.17 -5.53
CA ARG A 42 10.36 -0.36 -5.22
C ARG A 42 10.31 -1.90 -5.18
N THR A 43 11.38 -2.54 -5.62
CA THR A 43 11.74 -3.96 -5.43
C THR A 43 11.79 -4.43 -3.96
N ALA A 44 11.20 -3.66 -3.03
CA ALA A 44 11.40 -3.76 -1.59
C ALA A 44 10.09 -3.60 -0.79
N PHE A 45 8.93 -3.95 -1.36
CA PHE A 45 7.84 -4.36 -0.48
C PHE A 45 8.22 -5.74 0.04
N SER A 46 8.77 -5.78 1.25
CA SER A 46 8.79 -7.05 1.96
C SER A 46 7.33 -7.45 2.17
N GLU A 47 7.00 -8.71 1.90
CA GLU A 47 5.64 -9.24 2.10
C GLU A 47 5.09 -8.88 3.50
N ASN A 48 5.99 -8.83 4.49
CA ASN A 48 5.69 -8.47 5.89
C ASN A 48 5.23 -7.02 6.09
N SER A 49 5.51 -6.11 5.15
CA SER A 49 5.01 -4.74 5.20
C SER A 49 3.55 -4.61 4.74
N LEU A 50 3.09 -5.58 3.94
CA LEU A 50 1.74 -5.64 3.40
C LEU A 50 0.85 -6.63 4.18
N LYS A 51 1.45 -7.66 4.81
CA LYS A 51 0.79 -8.59 5.74
C LYS A 51 0.76 -8.05 7.16
N ARG A 52 -0.22 -7.21 7.47
CA ARG A 52 -0.49 -6.77 8.84
C ARG A 52 -1.99 -6.86 9.08
N ASP A 53 -2.39 -7.34 10.25
CA ASP A 53 -3.79 -7.64 10.56
C ASP A 53 -4.72 -6.41 10.41
N ASN A 54 -4.18 -5.22 10.67
CA ASN A 54 -4.91 -3.95 10.59
C ASN A 54 -4.76 -3.25 9.24
N VAL A 55 -4.12 -3.85 8.24
CA VAL A 55 -3.85 -3.23 6.94
C VAL A 55 -4.68 -3.90 5.86
N THR A 56 -5.52 -3.12 5.18
CA THR A 56 -6.25 -3.58 4.00
C THR A 56 -5.80 -2.80 2.78
N ILE A 57 -5.34 -3.53 1.77
CA ILE A 57 -4.86 -2.98 0.51
C ILE A 57 -5.77 -3.50 -0.59
N GLY A 58 -6.43 -2.58 -1.31
CA GLY A 58 -7.37 -2.95 -2.36
C GLY A 58 -6.91 -2.57 -3.75
N TYR A 59 -7.86 -2.04 -4.53
CA TYR A 59 -7.72 -1.72 -5.95
C TYR A 59 -6.72 -0.60 -6.22
N ASN A 60 -5.43 -0.89 -6.22
CA ASN A 60 -4.39 0.07 -6.57
C ASN A 60 -3.71 -0.33 -7.88
N ILE A 61 -3.27 0.67 -8.64
CA ILE A 61 -2.38 0.50 -9.79
C ILE A 61 -0.95 0.59 -9.26
N TRP A 62 -0.16 -0.46 -9.44
CA TRP A 62 1.21 -0.57 -8.93
C TRP A 62 2.19 -0.66 -10.08
N ASN A 63 3.30 0.06 -10.04
CA ASN A 63 4.32 -0.01 -11.08
C ASN A 63 3.83 0.48 -12.41
N LEU A 64 3.25 1.68 -12.42
CA LEU A 64 2.92 2.30 -13.69
C LEU A 64 4.14 2.36 -14.61
N GLN A 65 5.35 2.57 -14.07
CA GLN A 65 6.59 2.56 -14.83
C GLN A 65 6.89 1.20 -15.51
N ALA A 66 6.51 0.07 -14.90
CA ALA A 66 6.73 -1.27 -15.45
C ALA A 66 5.44 -1.96 -15.91
N GLY A 67 4.41 -1.19 -16.30
CA GLY A 67 3.20 -1.75 -16.92
C GLY A 67 2.19 -2.37 -15.95
N ASN A 68 2.00 -1.77 -14.77
CA ASN A 68 1.07 -2.22 -13.73
C ASN A 68 1.41 -3.58 -13.09
N THR A 69 2.69 -3.81 -12.77
CA THR A 69 3.09 -5.02 -12.04
C THR A 69 2.80 -4.88 -10.54
N LYS A 70 1.91 -5.73 -10.04
CA LYS A 70 1.61 -5.83 -8.61
C LYS A 70 2.87 -6.29 -7.85
N PRO A 71 3.05 -5.89 -6.58
CA PRO A 71 3.98 -6.58 -5.69
C PRO A 71 3.67 -8.07 -5.71
N THR A 72 4.68 -8.94 -5.49
CA THR A 72 4.59 -10.40 -5.62
C THR A 72 3.60 -11.10 -4.66
N TYR A 73 2.83 -10.32 -3.89
CA TYR A 73 1.75 -10.82 -3.03
C TYR A 73 0.39 -10.50 -3.66
N ASP A 74 -0.48 -11.50 -3.72
CA ASP A 74 -1.84 -11.34 -4.24
C ASP A 74 -2.71 -10.60 -3.21
N LEU A 75 -2.73 -9.27 -3.34
CA LEU A 75 -3.50 -8.35 -2.49
C LEU A 75 -5.03 -8.45 -2.71
N ASN A 76 -5.50 -9.42 -3.50
CA ASN A 76 -6.92 -9.60 -3.81
C ASN A 76 -7.67 -10.51 -2.81
N ASN A 77 -7.06 -10.91 -1.69
CA ASN A 77 -7.78 -11.63 -0.63
C ASN A 77 -8.60 -10.67 0.24
N GLY A 78 -9.58 -10.03 -0.37
CA GLY A 78 -10.83 -9.64 0.29
C GLY A 78 -11.90 -10.61 -0.19
N SER A 79 -12.07 -11.73 0.51
CA SER A 79 -13.31 -12.51 0.49
C SER A 79 -14.33 -11.81 1.37
#